data_AF-A0A9P7G2Z6-F1
#
_entry.id   AF-A0A9P7G2Z6-F1
#
_cell.length_a   1.000
_cell.length_b   1.000
_cell.length_c   1.000
_cell.angle_alpha   90.00
_cell.angle_beta   90.00
_cell.angle_gamma   90.00
#
_symmetry.space_group_name_H-M   'P 1'
#
loop_
_entity.id
_entity.type
_entity.pdbx_description
1 polymer ?
#
loop_
_entity_poly.entity_id
_entity_poly.type
_entity_poly.pdbx_seq_one_letter_code
_entity_poly.pdbx_strand_id
1 'polypeptide(L)'
;MHRIAPQSCKLWFRATSNPLARCFYYAAPITAAARQHFKAEGAGLGVRSNRPPDSNSKPEPEEDPHISDQGWEIRTGRAIYVLQQTLPEFFLTGLITSIDKGTGLPRSASTSIPIISTNPLDLQPYGDDDVEVIYSPKVSLSYTPPVELPAPFPKTLHVEGMPLYLASAAFIRHTLNALYSDLSVDLRKVVVKTPRSSTLHKSESQHKPLSQHRRGGRDKSLVIGFGVTGMSRVSGARGEWEVNSTYTFSPKTGLIEKHVVDSIYPAPHQAVYDALLIIVLHNHPRFQVIKYN
;
A
#
# COMPACT_ATOMS: atom_id res chain seq x y z
N MET A 1 37.44 46.87 -38.39
CA MET A 1 37.01 45.52 -37.97
C MET A 1 35.94 45.67 -36.89
N HIS A 2 34.67 45.72 -37.28
CA HIS A 2 33.53 45.89 -36.38
C HIS A 2 32.97 44.51 -35.98
N ARG A 3 32.81 44.27 -34.67
CA ARG A 3 32.10 43.09 -34.15
C ARG A 3 30.66 43.46 -33.80
N ILE A 4 29.77 42.64 -34.33
CA ILE A 4 28.31 42.69 -34.27
C ILE A 4 27.86 42.14 -32.91
N ALA A 5 26.97 42.87 -32.23
CA ALA A 5 26.20 42.39 -31.08
C ALA A 5 24.85 41.84 -31.57
N PRO A 6 24.37 40.68 -31.08
CA PRO A 6 23.04 40.21 -31.41
C PRO A 6 22.00 40.79 -30.43
N GLN A 7 21.04 41.52 -30.99
CA GLN A 7 19.78 41.87 -30.33
C GLN A 7 18.80 40.71 -30.45
N SER A 8 18.21 40.26 -29.35
CA SER A 8 16.92 39.56 -29.35
C SER A 8 16.34 39.48 -27.95
N CYS A 9 15.43 40.40 -27.64
CA CYS A 9 14.41 40.18 -26.61
C CYS A 9 13.35 41.27 -26.73
N LYS A 10 12.13 40.89 -27.13
CA LYS A 10 10.84 41.49 -26.74
C LYS A 10 9.74 40.87 -27.58
N LEU A 11 9.04 39.89 -27.02
CA LEU A 11 7.69 39.55 -27.41
C LEU A 11 6.85 39.47 -26.14
N TRP A 12 6.06 40.51 -25.94
CA TRP A 12 4.96 40.55 -25.01
C TRP A 12 3.79 39.78 -25.63
N PHE A 13 3.24 38.80 -24.92
CA PHE A 13 1.86 38.38 -25.14
C PHE A 13 1.09 38.50 -23.83
N ARG A 14 0.25 39.53 -23.81
CA ARG A 14 -0.84 39.76 -22.88
C ARG A 14 -2.02 38.96 -23.44
N ALA A 15 -2.52 37.98 -22.70
CA ALA A 15 -3.77 37.30 -23.03
C ALA A 15 -4.64 37.27 -21.77
N THR A 16 -5.58 38.20 -21.75
CA THR A 16 -6.74 38.23 -20.87
C THR A 16 -7.79 37.25 -21.40
N SER A 17 -8.31 36.37 -20.55
CA SER A 17 -9.72 35.93 -20.62
C SER A 17 -10.09 35.06 -19.41
N ASN A 18 -10.83 35.65 -18.49
CA ASN A 18 -11.77 34.93 -17.63
C ASN A 18 -12.90 34.37 -18.50
N PRO A 19 -13.43 33.19 -18.17
CA PRO A 19 -14.87 33.09 -18.07
C PRO A 19 -15.33 32.46 -16.74
N LEU A 20 -16.25 33.18 -16.12
CA LEU A 20 -17.09 32.77 -15.00
C LEU A 20 -17.90 31.51 -15.36
N ALA A 21 -17.58 30.39 -14.72
CA ALA A 21 -18.48 29.24 -14.66
C ALA A 21 -19.36 29.39 -13.41
N ARG A 22 -20.60 29.86 -13.63
CA ARG A 22 -21.70 29.81 -12.67
C ARG A 22 -22.10 28.34 -12.45
N CYS A 23 -21.79 27.77 -11.28
CA CYS A 23 -22.44 26.55 -10.82
C CYS A 23 -23.80 26.91 -10.21
N PHE A 24 -24.87 26.47 -10.88
CA PHE A 24 -26.22 26.45 -10.35
C PHE A 24 -26.31 25.35 -9.28
N TYR A 25 -26.63 25.74 -8.05
CA TYR A 25 -27.03 24.82 -7.00
C TYR A 25 -28.43 24.31 -7.31
N TYR A 26 -28.55 23.03 -7.69
CA TYR A 26 -29.82 22.32 -7.60
C TYR A 26 -29.90 21.66 -6.22
N ALA A 27 -30.66 22.29 -5.33
CA ALA A 27 -31.15 21.67 -4.12
C ALA A 27 -32.28 20.71 -4.50
N ALA A 28 -32.10 19.42 -4.23
CA ALA A 28 -33.17 18.43 -4.27
C ALA A 28 -33.66 18.15 -2.84
N PRO A 29 -34.99 18.06 -2.61
CA PRO A 29 -35.58 18.01 -1.28
C PRO A 29 -35.46 16.63 -0.62
N ILE A 30 -35.21 16.67 0.69
CA ILE A 30 -35.27 15.53 1.60
C ILE A 30 -36.75 15.17 1.79
N THR A 31 -37.18 14.04 1.25
CA THR A 31 -38.48 13.44 1.58
C THR A 31 -38.33 12.42 2.70
N ALA A 32 -39.02 12.70 3.79
CA ALA A 32 -39.20 11.84 4.95
C ALA A 32 -40.25 10.74 4.68
N ALA A 33 -39.94 9.50 5.03
CA ALA A 33 -40.83 8.36 5.35
C ALA A 33 -39.91 7.12 5.49
N ALA A 34 -40.09 6.14 6.37
CA ALA A 34 -41.19 5.78 7.24
C ALA A 34 -40.64 5.06 8.48
N ARG A 35 -41.23 5.35 9.64
CA ARG A 35 -41.16 4.53 10.85
C ARG A 35 -41.96 3.25 10.62
N GLN A 36 -41.37 2.08 10.85
CA GLN A 36 -42.13 0.86 11.07
C GLN A 36 -41.80 0.28 12.45
N HIS A 37 -42.80 0.41 13.32
CA HIS A 37 -43.26 -0.52 14.35
C HIS A 37 -42.32 -1.65 14.78
N PHE A 38 -41.68 -1.47 15.95
CA PHE A 38 -41.31 -2.60 16.81
C PHE A 38 -42.52 -2.97 17.67
N LYS A 39 -43.05 -4.17 17.45
CA LYS A 39 -44.08 -4.80 18.28
C LYS A 39 -43.35 -5.73 19.26
N ALA A 40 -43.38 -5.37 20.54
CA ALA A 40 -42.95 -6.23 21.64
C ALA A 40 -44.15 -7.06 22.10
N GLU A 41 -44.03 -8.39 22.10
CA GLU A 41 -44.83 -9.30 22.93
C GLU A 41 -44.26 -10.72 22.88
N GLY A 42 -44.34 -11.43 24.01
CA GLY A 42 -44.27 -12.89 24.01
C GLY A 42 -43.21 -13.50 24.93
N ALA A 43 -43.43 -13.41 26.24
CA ALA A 43 -42.85 -14.34 27.19
C ALA A 43 -43.30 -15.77 26.86
N GLY A 44 -42.34 -16.68 26.71
CA GLY A 44 -42.56 -18.11 26.53
C GLY A 44 -41.52 -18.89 27.34
N LEU A 45 -41.91 -19.27 28.56
CA LEU A 45 -41.20 -20.24 29.39
C LEU A 45 -41.22 -21.60 28.68
N GLY A 46 -40.04 -22.14 28.38
CA GLY A 46 -39.90 -23.43 27.70
C GLY A 46 -38.64 -24.17 28.14
N VAL A 47 -38.80 -24.98 29.19
CA VAL A 47 -38.16 -26.30 29.43
C VAL A 47 -36.67 -26.45 29.07
N ARG A 48 -35.84 -26.53 30.12
CA ARG A 48 -34.46 -27.03 30.10
C ARG A 48 -34.41 -28.44 29.51
N SER A 49 -33.90 -28.58 28.29
CA SER A 49 -33.46 -29.86 27.73
C SER A 49 -32.00 -30.11 28.15
N ASN A 50 -31.80 -30.99 29.12
CA ASN A 50 -30.50 -31.57 29.45
C ASN A 50 -30.09 -32.57 28.35
N ARG A 51 -29.27 -32.15 27.39
CA ARG A 51 -28.42 -33.06 26.59
C ARG A 51 -27.03 -32.43 26.43
N PRO A 52 -25.94 -33.18 26.70
CA PRO A 52 -24.59 -32.68 26.47
C PRO A 52 -24.35 -32.61 24.96
N PRO A 53 -23.72 -31.53 24.44
CA PRO A 53 -23.26 -31.51 23.06
C PRO A 53 -21.96 -32.33 22.97
N ASP A 54 -22.09 -33.64 22.86
CA ASP A 54 -21.06 -34.48 22.23
C ASP A 54 -21.17 -34.28 20.72
N SER A 55 -20.43 -33.31 20.20
CA SER A 55 -20.11 -33.26 18.77
C SER A 55 -18.74 -32.62 18.62
N ASN A 56 -17.77 -33.53 18.61
CA ASN A 56 -16.38 -33.32 18.30
C ASN A 56 -16.27 -33.02 16.79
N SER A 57 -16.75 -31.86 16.33
CA SER A 57 -16.45 -31.34 15.00
C SER A 57 -15.04 -30.74 15.06
N LYS A 58 -14.05 -31.59 14.78
CA LYS A 58 -12.71 -31.19 14.36
C LYS A 58 -12.88 -30.04 13.35
N PRO A 59 -12.29 -28.86 13.54
CA PRO A 59 -12.26 -27.86 12.48
C PRO A 59 -11.58 -28.52 11.29
N GLU A 60 -12.33 -28.65 10.20
CA GLU A 60 -11.82 -29.03 8.89
C GLU A 60 -10.61 -28.13 8.62
N PRO A 61 -9.43 -28.68 8.29
CA PRO A 61 -8.28 -27.84 8.01
C PRO A 61 -8.66 -26.96 6.82
N GLU A 62 -8.71 -25.64 7.04
CA GLU A 62 -8.85 -24.64 5.98
C GLU A 62 -7.93 -25.08 4.83
N GLU A 63 -8.51 -25.48 3.70
CA GLU A 63 -7.74 -25.86 2.53
C GLU A 63 -6.94 -24.62 2.12
N ASP A 64 -5.65 -24.61 2.49
CA ASP A 64 -4.68 -23.60 2.07
C ASP A 64 -4.90 -23.39 0.56
N PRO A 65 -5.32 -22.20 0.08
CA PRO A 65 -5.66 -21.98 -1.33
C PRO A 65 -4.39 -22.12 -2.16
N HIS A 66 -4.11 -23.35 -2.59
CA HIS A 66 -2.85 -23.72 -3.20
C HIS A 66 -2.94 -23.43 -4.69
N ILE A 67 -2.61 -22.19 -5.07
CA ILE A 67 -2.57 -21.77 -6.47
C ILE A 67 -1.60 -22.65 -7.28
N SER A 68 -1.93 -22.93 -8.54
CA SER A 68 -1.04 -23.63 -9.48
C SER A 68 0.22 -22.81 -9.76
N ASP A 69 1.32 -23.45 -10.18
CA ASP A 69 2.57 -22.72 -10.50
C ASP A 69 2.36 -21.67 -11.59
N GLN A 70 1.55 -21.99 -12.61
CA GLN A 70 1.18 -21.06 -13.67
C GLN A 70 0.34 -19.89 -13.12
N GLY A 71 -0.64 -20.17 -12.26
CA GLY A 71 -1.45 -19.12 -11.64
C GLY A 71 -0.60 -18.19 -10.77
N TRP A 72 0.37 -18.76 -10.03
CA TRP A 72 1.32 -18.00 -9.23
C TRP A 72 2.19 -17.09 -10.11
N GLU A 73 2.70 -17.60 -11.24
CA GLU A 73 3.52 -16.83 -12.17
C GLU A 73 2.72 -15.69 -12.79
N ILE A 74 1.48 -15.94 -13.22
CA ILE A 74 0.57 -14.92 -13.76
C ILE A 74 0.28 -13.85 -12.72
N ARG A 75 -0.05 -14.24 -11.49
CA ARG A 75 -0.38 -13.30 -10.41
C ARG A 75 0.81 -12.42 -10.04
N THR A 76 1.99 -13.00 -9.87
CA THR A 76 3.20 -12.22 -9.58
C THR A 76 3.56 -11.29 -10.75
N GLY A 77 3.43 -11.75 -12.00
CA GLY A 77 3.63 -10.93 -13.19
C GLY A 77 2.67 -9.74 -13.25
N ARG A 78 1.38 -9.96 -12.94
CA ARG A 78 0.35 -8.92 -12.86
C ARG A 78 0.64 -7.91 -11.75
N ALA A 79 1.04 -8.37 -10.56
CA ALA A 79 1.41 -7.49 -9.46
C ALA A 79 2.64 -6.61 -9.81
N ILE A 80 3.65 -7.19 -10.47
CA ILE A 80 4.81 -6.44 -10.98
C ILE A 80 4.36 -5.38 -11.99
N TYR A 81 3.49 -5.77 -12.93
CA TYR A 81 2.94 -4.85 -13.93
C TYR A 81 2.19 -3.68 -13.27
N VAL A 82 1.34 -3.93 -12.28
CA VAL A 82 0.66 -2.84 -11.55
C VAL A 82 1.66 -1.89 -10.94
N LEU A 83 2.64 -2.39 -10.18
CA LEU A 83 3.65 -1.53 -9.56
C LEU A 83 4.39 -0.69 -10.61
N GLN A 84 4.75 -1.26 -11.76
CA GLN A 84 5.41 -0.53 -12.84
C GLN A 84 4.51 0.56 -13.45
N GLN A 85 3.22 0.29 -13.63
CA GLN A 85 2.31 1.23 -14.29
C GLN A 85 1.78 2.31 -13.35
N THR A 86 1.62 2.01 -12.06
CA THR A 86 0.86 2.89 -11.15
C THR A 86 1.73 3.64 -10.15
N LEU A 87 2.97 3.19 -9.89
CA LEU A 87 3.88 3.95 -9.02
C LEU A 87 4.26 5.33 -9.56
N PRO A 88 4.47 5.55 -10.88
CA PRO A 88 4.68 6.90 -11.44
C PRO A 88 3.58 7.89 -11.06
N GLU A 89 2.34 7.40 -11.00
CA GLU A 89 1.13 8.16 -10.71
C GLU A 89 0.77 8.19 -9.22
N PHE A 90 1.64 7.69 -8.34
CA PHE A 90 1.35 7.50 -6.91
C PHE A 90 0.79 8.75 -6.22
N PHE A 91 1.29 9.95 -6.53
CA PHE A 91 0.80 11.18 -5.90
C PHE A 91 -0.57 11.62 -6.42
N LEU A 92 -0.97 11.18 -7.62
CA LEU A 92 -2.25 11.50 -8.25
C LEU A 92 -3.34 10.47 -7.94
N THR A 93 -3.04 9.17 -8.05
CA THR A 93 -4.02 8.10 -7.86
C THR A 93 -3.94 7.46 -6.47
N GLY A 94 -2.80 7.55 -5.80
CA GLY A 94 -2.51 6.75 -4.60
C GLY A 94 -2.05 5.34 -4.94
N LEU A 95 -1.90 4.53 -3.88
CA LEU A 95 -1.50 3.13 -4.02
C LEU A 95 -2.63 2.30 -4.59
N ILE A 96 -2.37 1.61 -5.70
CA ILE A 96 -3.31 0.68 -6.32
C ILE A 96 -3.14 -0.70 -5.70
N THR A 97 -4.24 -1.29 -5.21
CA THR A 97 -4.22 -2.53 -4.42
C THR A 97 -4.84 -3.72 -5.13
N SER A 98 -5.52 -3.50 -6.24
CA SER A 98 -6.25 -4.53 -6.96
C SER A 98 -6.26 -4.33 -8.47
N ILE A 99 -6.58 -5.42 -9.16
CA ILE A 99 -6.63 -5.55 -10.62
C ILE A 99 -7.98 -6.11 -11.00
N ASP A 100 -8.52 -5.64 -12.11
CA ASP A 100 -9.64 -6.29 -12.78
C ASP A 100 -9.18 -7.59 -13.47
N LYS A 101 -9.73 -8.75 -13.10
CA LYS A 101 -9.30 -10.07 -13.61
C LYS A 101 -9.56 -10.25 -15.10
N GLY A 102 -10.63 -9.65 -15.61
CA GLY A 102 -11.06 -9.79 -17.01
C GLY A 102 -10.19 -8.95 -17.96
N THR A 103 -9.86 -7.73 -17.56
CA THR A 103 -9.09 -6.78 -18.37
C THR A 103 -7.60 -6.77 -18.05
N GLY A 104 -7.20 -7.21 -16.85
CA GLY A 104 -5.83 -7.12 -16.35
C GLY A 104 -5.39 -5.70 -16.01
N LEU A 105 -6.31 -4.73 -16.01
CA LEU A 105 -5.99 -3.33 -15.77
C LEU A 105 -5.98 -3.00 -14.28
N PRO A 106 -5.09 -2.08 -13.83
CA PRO A 106 -5.11 -1.61 -12.45
C PRO A 106 -6.44 -0.92 -12.13
N ARG A 107 -7.10 -1.32 -11.05
CA ARG A 107 -8.35 -0.71 -10.60
C ARG A 107 -8.05 0.25 -9.46
N SER A 108 -8.32 1.54 -9.66
CA SER A 108 -8.31 2.51 -8.58
C SER A 108 -9.32 2.09 -7.52
N ALA A 109 -8.87 1.96 -6.27
CA ALA A 109 -9.80 1.87 -5.14
C ALA A 109 -10.74 3.08 -5.24
N SER A 110 -12.04 2.81 -5.39
CA SER A 110 -13.06 3.85 -5.47
C SER A 110 -12.82 4.83 -4.34
N THR A 111 -12.64 6.11 -4.71
CA THR A 111 -12.22 7.20 -3.84
C THR A 111 -13.30 7.52 -2.81
N SER A 112 -13.41 6.69 -1.80
CA SER A 112 -14.10 6.99 -0.56
C SER A 112 -13.28 6.35 0.53
N ILE A 113 -12.32 7.11 1.07
CA ILE A 113 -11.88 6.90 2.44
C ILE A 113 -13.00 7.51 3.29
N PRO A 114 -13.93 6.74 3.90
CA PRO A 114 -14.55 7.23 5.12
C PRO A 114 -13.45 7.14 6.18
N ILE A 115 -12.88 8.30 6.49
CA ILE A 115 -12.27 8.54 7.79
C ILE A 115 -13.34 8.10 8.81
N ILE A 116 -13.03 7.08 9.63
CA ILE A 116 -13.85 6.60 10.76
C ILE A 116 -15.15 5.86 10.35
N SER A 117 -15.03 4.63 9.83
CA SER A 117 -16.09 3.63 9.97
C SER A 117 -15.48 2.27 10.31
N THR A 118 -15.91 1.73 11.44
CA THR A 118 -15.27 0.70 12.25
C THR A 118 -15.57 -0.73 11.82
N ASN A 119 -15.55 -1.05 10.52
CA ASN A 119 -15.69 -2.44 10.09
C ASN A 119 -14.59 -2.87 9.10
N PRO A 120 -13.53 -3.56 9.58
CA PRO A 120 -12.48 -4.14 8.70
C PRO A 120 -13.00 -5.29 7.82
N LEU A 121 -14.29 -5.62 7.89
CA LEU A 121 -14.97 -6.61 7.06
C LEU A 121 -15.55 -6.03 5.75
N ASP A 122 -15.62 -4.71 5.55
CA ASP A 122 -16.02 -4.12 4.26
C ASP A 122 -14.90 -4.12 3.20
N LEU A 123 -13.71 -4.58 3.58
CA LEU A 123 -12.64 -4.94 2.64
C LEU A 123 -12.73 -6.43 2.23
N GLN A 124 -13.74 -7.16 2.68
CA GLN A 124 -13.95 -8.52 2.20
C GLN A 124 -14.50 -8.50 0.77
N PRO A 125 -13.83 -9.19 -0.18
CA PRO A 125 -14.35 -9.41 -1.52
C PRO A 125 -15.40 -10.51 -1.49
N TYR A 126 -16.53 -10.29 -0.80
CA TYR A 126 -17.71 -11.14 -0.95
C TYR A 126 -18.66 -10.43 -1.92
N GLY A 127 -18.37 -10.51 -3.21
CA GLY A 127 -19.34 -10.06 -4.23
C GLY A 127 -18.80 -9.63 -5.59
N ASP A 128 -17.48 -9.49 -5.77
CA ASP A 128 -16.91 -9.12 -7.07
C ASP A 128 -15.81 -10.11 -7.45
N ASP A 129 -16.22 -11.25 -8.02
CA ASP A 129 -15.31 -12.29 -8.53
C ASP A 129 -14.31 -11.75 -9.57
N ASP A 130 -14.54 -10.55 -10.08
CA ASP A 130 -13.71 -9.90 -11.09
C ASP A 130 -12.54 -9.12 -10.51
N VAL A 131 -12.33 -9.09 -9.18
CA VAL A 131 -11.21 -8.34 -8.56
C VAL A 131 -10.13 -9.26 -8.00
N GLU A 132 -8.88 -9.02 -8.40
CA GLU A 132 -7.69 -9.68 -7.88
C GLU A 132 -6.84 -8.69 -7.07
N VAL A 133 -6.71 -8.94 -5.77
CA VAL A 133 -5.84 -8.15 -4.87
C VAL A 133 -4.39 -8.53 -5.11
N ILE A 134 -3.47 -7.56 -5.06
CA ILE A 134 -2.03 -7.80 -5.28
C ILE A 134 -1.21 -7.89 -3.99
N TYR A 135 -1.76 -7.41 -2.87
CA TYR A 135 -1.12 -7.42 -1.55
C TYR A 135 -1.72 -8.51 -0.65
N SER A 136 -0.86 -9.11 0.18
CA SER A 136 -1.30 -10.01 1.25
C SER A 136 -2.05 -9.22 2.34
N PRO A 137 -3.10 -9.79 2.96
CA PRO A 137 -3.72 -9.18 4.15
C PRO A 137 -2.72 -8.92 5.29
N LYS A 138 -1.65 -9.73 5.34
CA LYS A 138 -0.53 -9.63 6.30
C LYS A 138 0.70 -8.94 5.71
N VAL A 139 0.50 -8.07 4.71
CA VAL A 139 1.61 -7.31 4.11
C VAL A 139 2.35 -6.54 5.21
N SER A 140 3.68 -6.56 5.14
CA SER A 140 4.54 -5.81 6.06
C SER A 140 5.38 -4.79 5.31
N LEU A 141 5.55 -3.62 5.90
CA LEU A 141 6.46 -2.56 5.48
C LEU A 141 7.59 -2.41 6.51
N SER A 142 8.82 -2.31 6.05
CA SER A 142 9.96 -2.01 6.91
C SER A 142 10.93 -1.00 6.30
N TYR A 143 11.44 -0.09 7.12
CA TYR A 143 12.50 0.85 6.76
C TYR A 143 13.46 1.03 7.92
N THR A 144 14.76 0.91 7.64
CA THR A 144 15.83 1.16 8.61
C THR A 144 16.59 2.40 8.17
N PRO A 145 16.49 3.54 8.90
CA PRO A 145 17.25 4.73 8.57
C PRO A 145 18.75 4.47 8.69
N PRO A 146 19.59 5.11 7.85
CA PRO A 146 21.04 4.92 7.86
C PRO A 146 21.71 5.45 9.14
N VAL A 147 21.08 6.44 9.79
CA VAL A 147 21.51 6.98 11.09
C VAL A 147 20.45 6.58 12.11
N GLU A 148 20.88 5.93 13.19
CA GLU A 148 19.99 5.56 14.28
C GLU A 148 19.34 6.81 14.87
N LEU A 149 18.02 6.82 14.91
CA LEU A 149 17.26 7.89 15.53
C LEU A 149 17.45 7.81 17.05
N PRO A 150 17.50 8.96 17.76
CA PRO A 150 17.57 8.95 19.21
C PRO A 150 16.35 8.25 19.81
N ALA A 151 16.50 7.69 21.01
CA ALA A 151 15.36 7.17 21.76
C ALA A 151 14.25 8.24 21.87
N PRO A 152 12.95 7.87 21.76
CA PRO A 152 12.38 6.52 21.87
C PRO A 152 12.15 5.80 20.52
N PHE A 153 12.74 6.26 19.42
CA PHE A 153 12.47 5.66 18.11
C PHE A 153 13.06 4.24 17.99
N PRO A 154 12.31 3.30 17.38
CA PRO A 154 12.88 1.99 17.06
C PRO A 154 13.95 2.14 15.98
N LYS A 155 14.93 1.23 16.00
CA LYS A 155 15.97 1.16 14.96
C LYS A 155 15.41 0.94 13.56
N THR A 156 14.30 0.22 13.48
CA THR A 156 13.59 -0.07 12.22
C THR A 156 12.13 0.30 12.40
N LEU A 157 11.64 1.15 11.51
CA LEU A 157 10.21 1.38 11.38
C LEU A 157 9.59 0.12 10.78
N HIS A 158 8.65 -0.48 11.49
CA HIS A 158 7.93 -1.66 11.03
C HIS A 158 6.43 -1.44 11.12
N VAL A 159 5.73 -1.75 10.03
CA VAL A 159 4.28 -1.65 9.91
C VAL A 159 3.78 -2.99 9.38
N GLU A 160 2.82 -3.60 10.05
CA GLU A 160 2.26 -4.89 9.67
C GLU A 160 0.75 -4.81 9.49
N GLY A 161 0.25 -5.50 8.47
CA GLY A 161 -1.16 -5.60 8.17
C GLY A 161 -1.61 -4.60 7.10
N MET A 162 -2.54 -5.05 6.26
CA MET A 162 -3.04 -4.28 5.13
C MET A 162 -3.58 -2.88 5.51
N PRO A 163 -4.39 -2.70 6.58
CA PRO A 163 -4.90 -1.37 6.93
C PRO A 163 -3.79 -0.37 7.25
N LEU A 164 -2.76 -0.79 8.01
CA LEU A 164 -1.66 0.09 8.37
C LEU A 164 -0.74 0.36 7.17
N TYR A 165 -0.55 -0.63 6.30
CA TYR A 165 0.18 -0.46 5.04
C TYR A 165 -0.49 0.61 4.15
N LEU A 166 -1.81 0.54 3.96
CA LEU A 166 -2.56 1.55 3.21
C LEU A 166 -2.54 2.92 3.87
N ALA A 167 -2.70 2.97 5.20
CA ALA A 167 -2.61 4.21 5.95
C ALA A 167 -1.23 4.86 5.79
N SER A 168 -0.15 4.07 5.80
CA SER A 168 1.21 4.58 5.60
C SER A 168 1.41 5.20 4.21
N ALA A 169 0.88 4.56 3.16
CA ALA A 169 0.93 5.09 1.80
C ALA A 169 0.11 6.38 1.66
N ALA A 170 -1.11 6.40 2.21
CA ALA A 170 -1.96 7.59 2.22
C ALA A 170 -1.30 8.75 2.98
N PHE A 171 -0.72 8.46 4.14
CA PHE A 171 0.01 9.44 4.95
C PHE A 171 1.17 10.07 4.18
N ILE A 172 2.01 9.26 3.53
CA ILE A 172 3.13 9.76 2.70
C ILE A 172 2.60 10.64 1.57
N ARG A 173 1.60 10.15 0.83
CA ARG A 173 1.00 10.90 -0.28
C ARG A 173 0.44 12.23 0.17
N HIS A 174 -0.36 12.26 1.23
CA HIS A 174 -0.98 13.49 1.72
C HIS A 174 0.06 14.47 2.27
N THR A 175 1.01 13.98 3.07
CA THR A 175 2.06 14.82 3.66
C THR A 175 2.92 15.47 2.58
N LEU A 176 3.38 14.69 1.60
CA LEU A 176 4.20 15.25 0.52
C LEU A 176 3.40 16.22 -0.36
N ASN A 177 2.15 15.91 -0.73
CA ASN A 177 1.30 16.85 -1.49
C ASN A 177 1.00 18.16 -0.74
N ALA A 178 0.94 18.10 0.60
CA ALA A 178 0.77 19.28 1.44
C ALA A 178 2.04 20.14 1.47
N LEU A 179 3.23 19.53 1.42
CA LEU A 179 4.52 20.22 1.50
C LEU A 179 5.08 20.65 0.13
N TYR A 180 4.73 19.94 -0.93
CA TYR A 180 5.27 20.11 -2.28
C TYR A 180 4.15 20.23 -3.33
N SER A 181 4.39 21.01 -4.37
CA SER A 181 3.65 20.99 -5.63
C SER A 181 4.41 20.20 -6.70
N ASP A 182 3.73 19.88 -7.79
CA ASP A 182 4.33 19.26 -8.99
C ASP A 182 5.11 17.98 -8.66
N LEU A 183 4.55 17.19 -7.73
CA LEU A 183 5.14 15.93 -7.33
C LEU A 183 5.05 14.92 -8.46
N SER A 184 6.19 14.34 -8.79
CA SER A 184 6.29 13.28 -9.81
C SER A 184 7.15 12.14 -9.30
N VAL A 185 6.80 10.92 -9.70
CA VAL A 185 7.61 9.73 -9.48
C VAL A 185 8.11 9.23 -10.82
N ASP A 186 9.41 8.96 -10.91
CA ASP A 186 10.05 8.38 -12.08
C ASP A 186 10.68 7.03 -11.73
N LEU A 187 10.40 6.00 -12.52
CA LEU A 187 10.95 4.66 -12.30
C LEU A 187 12.35 4.57 -12.92
N ARG A 188 13.38 4.52 -12.07
CA ARG A 188 14.79 4.48 -12.49
C ARG A 188 15.32 3.06 -12.66
N LYS A 189 14.81 2.11 -11.87
CA LYS A 189 15.30 0.73 -11.84
C LYS A 189 14.17 -0.23 -11.57
N VAL A 190 14.07 -1.30 -12.36
CA VAL A 190 13.15 -2.40 -12.09
C VAL A 190 13.86 -3.72 -12.37
N VAL A 191 14.05 -4.53 -11.34
CA VAL A 191 14.76 -5.81 -11.43
C VAL A 191 13.98 -6.90 -10.72
N VAL A 192 13.59 -7.94 -11.45
CA VAL A 192 12.98 -9.14 -10.89
C VAL A 192 14.08 -10.12 -10.50
N LYS A 193 14.11 -10.53 -9.24
CA LYS A 193 15.02 -11.54 -8.70
C LYS A 193 14.24 -12.83 -8.46
N THR A 194 14.65 -13.88 -9.14
CA THR A 194 14.22 -15.26 -8.90
C THR A 194 15.48 -16.07 -8.55
N PRO A 195 15.55 -16.80 -7.42
CA PRO A 195 16.65 -17.72 -7.16
C PRO A 195 16.70 -18.72 -8.32
N ARG A 196 17.78 -18.68 -9.10
CA ARG A 196 17.99 -19.71 -10.11
C ARG A 196 18.22 -21.01 -9.36
N SER A 197 17.34 -22.00 -9.58
CA SER A 197 17.63 -23.37 -9.20
C SER A 197 18.98 -23.71 -9.81
N SER A 198 19.98 -23.89 -8.96
CA SER A 198 21.36 -24.15 -9.38
C SER A 198 21.38 -25.35 -10.33
N THR A 199 21.83 -25.10 -11.55
CA THR A 199 22.14 -26.11 -12.54
C THR A 199 23.17 -27.07 -11.97
N LEU A 200 22.80 -28.35 -11.95
CA LEU A 200 23.65 -29.56 -11.93
C LEU A 200 25.12 -29.38 -11.50
N HIS A 201 25.42 -29.76 -10.25
CA HIS A 201 26.51 -30.70 -10.03
C HIS A 201 25.89 -32.08 -9.77
N LYS A 202 26.06 -32.99 -10.74
CA LYS A 202 25.79 -34.42 -10.58
C LYS A 202 26.77 -34.94 -9.53
N SER A 203 26.32 -35.01 -8.29
CA SER A 203 26.96 -35.83 -7.26
C SER A 203 26.02 -37.00 -7.01
N GLU A 204 26.37 -38.11 -7.65
CA GLU A 204 25.76 -39.42 -7.50
C GLU A 204 25.94 -39.90 -6.06
N SER A 205 24.89 -39.87 -5.27
CA SER A 205 24.77 -40.73 -4.08
C SER A 205 23.30 -41.06 -3.82
N GLN A 206 23.07 -42.37 -3.79
CA GLN A 206 21.78 -43.02 -3.66
C GLN A 206 21.23 -42.90 -2.23
N HIS A 207 19.89 -43.01 -2.15
CA HIS A 207 19.02 -43.29 -0.99
C HIS A 207 18.35 -42.11 -0.23
N LYS A 208 17.00 -42.16 -0.31
CA LYS A 208 15.91 -41.56 0.53
C LYS A 208 15.29 -40.24 0.07
N PRO A 209 14.02 -39.97 0.47
CA PRO A 209 12.79 -40.70 0.14
C PRO A 209 11.88 -39.84 -0.76
N LEU A 210 10.85 -40.47 -1.35
CA LEU A 210 9.80 -39.81 -2.13
C LEU A 210 9.04 -38.75 -1.30
N SER A 211 8.54 -37.73 -2.00
CA SER A 211 7.59 -36.68 -1.56
C SER A 211 8.15 -35.40 -0.91
N GLN A 212 9.06 -34.70 -1.61
CA GLN A 212 9.04 -33.23 -1.61
C GLN A 212 9.21 -32.75 -3.05
N HIS A 213 8.07 -32.61 -3.75
CA HIS A 213 8.04 -31.87 -5.02
C HIS A 213 8.62 -30.49 -4.75
N ARG A 214 9.75 -30.22 -5.40
CA ARG A 214 10.56 -29.01 -5.22
C ARG A 214 9.71 -27.77 -5.51
N ARG A 215 9.16 -27.13 -4.47
CA ARG A 215 8.61 -25.76 -4.51
C ARG A 215 9.71 -24.70 -4.69
N GLY A 216 10.89 -25.06 -5.20
CA GLY A 216 12.07 -24.21 -5.29
C GLY A 216 12.04 -23.15 -6.40
N GLY A 217 10.89 -22.96 -7.07
CA GLY A 217 10.69 -21.93 -8.09
C GLY A 217 9.82 -20.75 -7.64
N ARG A 218 9.20 -20.82 -6.45
CA ARG A 218 8.23 -19.82 -5.98
C ARG A 218 8.83 -18.73 -5.08
N ASP A 219 10.11 -18.49 -5.25
CA ASP A 219 10.80 -17.38 -4.61
C ASP A 219 11.00 -16.29 -5.65
N LYS A 220 10.30 -15.17 -5.46
CA LYS A 220 10.44 -14.00 -6.35
C LYS A 220 10.45 -12.73 -5.51
N SER A 221 11.29 -11.81 -5.89
CA SER A 221 11.30 -10.44 -5.36
C SER A 221 11.50 -9.44 -6.49
N LEU A 222 10.96 -8.25 -6.31
CA LEU A 222 11.03 -7.14 -7.24
C LEU A 222 11.77 -6.00 -6.56
N VAL A 223 12.91 -5.62 -7.11
CA VAL A 223 13.65 -4.43 -6.69
C VAL A 223 13.24 -3.27 -7.59
N ILE A 224 12.71 -2.22 -7.00
CA ILE A 224 12.34 -0.97 -7.68
C ILE A 224 13.20 0.16 -7.12
N GLY A 225 13.84 0.92 -8.01
CA GLY A 225 14.42 2.22 -7.70
C GLY A 225 13.58 3.31 -8.37
N PHE A 226 13.18 4.32 -7.63
CA PHE A 226 12.39 5.43 -8.15
C PHE A 226 12.88 6.78 -7.62
N GLY A 227 12.82 7.80 -8.49
CA GLY A 227 13.08 9.18 -8.14
C GLY A 227 11.77 9.90 -7.83
N VAL A 228 11.72 10.62 -6.72
CA VAL A 228 10.63 11.52 -6.34
C VAL A 228 11.14 12.94 -6.48
N THR A 229 10.42 13.79 -7.20
CA THR A 229 10.74 15.22 -7.30
C THR A 229 9.51 16.07 -7.03
N GLY A 230 9.70 17.27 -6.49
CA GLY A 230 8.63 18.25 -6.33
C GLY A 230 9.17 19.64 -5.96
N MET A 231 8.29 20.65 -5.97
CA MET A 231 8.63 22.02 -5.63
C MET A 231 8.09 22.37 -4.23
N SER A 232 8.96 22.73 -3.29
CA SER A 232 8.53 23.08 -1.93
C SER A 232 7.57 24.27 -1.97
N ARG A 233 6.40 24.13 -1.36
CA ARG A 233 5.41 25.22 -1.30
C ARG A 233 5.85 26.36 -0.37
N VAL A 234 6.73 26.07 0.59
CA VAL A 234 7.19 27.03 1.58
C VAL A 234 8.39 27.82 1.05
N SER A 235 9.42 27.12 0.56
CA SER A 235 10.66 27.77 0.13
C SER A 235 10.73 28.03 -1.38
N GLY A 236 9.86 27.40 -2.19
CA GLY A 236 9.99 27.37 -3.64
C GLY A 236 11.18 26.54 -4.14
N ALA A 237 11.94 25.90 -3.26
CA ALA A 237 13.10 25.09 -3.65
C ALA A 237 12.66 23.73 -4.20
N ARG A 238 13.41 23.21 -5.17
CA ARG A 238 13.19 21.85 -5.70
C ARG A 238 13.68 20.82 -4.70
N GLY A 239 12.80 19.89 -4.34
CA GLY A 239 13.11 18.67 -3.60
C GLY A 239 13.30 17.49 -4.55
N GLU A 240 14.29 16.65 -4.27
CA GLU A 240 14.56 15.42 -4.99
C GLU A 240 14.95 14.33 -4.01
N TRP A 241 14.40 13.13 -4.19
CA TRP A 241 14.73 11.93 -3.45
C TRP A 241 14.87 10.76 -4.39
N GLU A 242 15.84 9.89 -4.13
CA GLU A 242 15.94 8.57 -4.72
C GLU A 242 15.58 7.53 -3.67
N VAL A 243 14.65 6.64 -4.01
CA VAL A 243 14.15 5.61 -3.13
C VAL A 243 14.38 4.26 -3.78
N ASN A 244 15.02 3.35 -3.06
CA ASN A 244 15.14 1.96 -3.46
C ASN A 244 14.26 1.10 -2.56
N SER A 245 13.54 0.17 -3.15
CA SER A 245 12.61 -0.69 -2.43
C SER A 245 12.58 -2.09 -3.00
N THR A 246 12.39 -3.08 -2.12
CA THR A 246 12.26 -4.49 -2.47
C THR A 246 10.90 -5.00 -2.05
N TYR A 247 10.15 -5.54 -3.01
CA TYR A 247 8.88 -6.23 -2.80
C TYR A 247 9.12 -7.74 -2.87
N THR A 248 8.68 -8.50 -1.87
CA THR A 248 8.78 -9.95 -1.84
C THR A 248 7.40 -10.59 -1.98
N PHE A 249 7.30 -11.57 -2.87
CA PHE A 249 6.06 -12.30 -3.13
C PHE A 249 5.97 -13.55 -2.25
N SER A 250 4.77 -13.87 -1.77
CA SER A 250 4.50 -15.07 -1.01
C SER A 250 4.62 -16.32 -1.90
N PRO A 251 5.40 -17.35 -1.52
CA PRO A 251 5.49 -18.60 -2.27
C PRO A 251 4.16 -19.37 -2.34
N LYS A 252 3.26 -19.15 -1.38
CA LYS A 252 1.96 -19.82 -1.33
C LYS A 252 0.94 -19.16 -2.25
N THR A 253 0.82 -17.83 -2.17
CA THR A 253 -0.30 -17.11 -2.79
C THR A 253 0.07 -16.27 -4.00
N GLY A 254 1.36 -15.94 -4.19
CA GLY A 254 1.82 -15.01 -5.24
C GLY A 254 1.52 -13.54 -4.96
N LEU A 255 0.98 -13.22 -3.77
CA LEU A 255 0.71 -11.85 -3.34
C LEU A 255 1.98 -11.20 -2.77
N ILE A 256 2.06 -9.87 -2.82
CA ILE A 256 3.11 -9.10 -2.15
C ILE A 256 2.92 -9.24 -0.64
N GLU A 257 3.91 -9.83 0.03
CA GLU A 257 3.88 -10.11 1.47
C GLU A 257 4.79 -9.16 2.25
N LYS A 258 5.86 -8.68 1.63
CA LYS A 258 6.83 -7.79 2.27
C LYS A 258 7.24 -6.67 1.33
N HIS A 259 7.28 -5.46 1.85
CA HIS A 259 7.82 -4.27 1.22
C HIS A 259 8.93 -3.73 2.13
N VAL A 260 10.17 -3.72 1.63
CA VAL A 260 11.31 -3.13 2.32
C VAL A 260 11.71 -1.87 1.58
N VAL A 261 11.80 -0.75 2.29
CA VAL A 261 12.47 0.44 1.76
C VAL A 261 13.95 0.26 2.08
N ASP A 262 14.75 -0.03 1.05
CA ASP A 262 16.17 -0.34 1.19
C ASP A 262 16.99 0.91 1.47
N SER A 263 16.66 2.02 0.79
CA SER A 263 17.33 3.31 1.01
C SER A 263 16.48 4.48 0.54
N ILE A 264 16.72 5.65 1.15
CA ILE A 264 16.20 6.95 0.74
C ILE A 264 17.39 7.92 0.71
N TYR A 265 17.60 8.60 -0.42
CA TYR A 265 18.67 9.58 -0.60
C TYR A 265 18.14 10.90 -1.16
N PRO A 266 18.41 12.07 -0.53
CA PRO A 266 19.07 12.22 0.75
C PRO A 266 18.20 11.60 1.86
N ALA A 267 18.85 11.13 2.93
CA ALA A 267 18.14 10.59 4.08
C ALA A 267 17.22 11.68 4.68
N PRO A 268 15.99 11.33 5.10
CA PRO A 268 15.10 12.30 5.74
C PRO A 268 15.78 12.95 6.95
N HIS A 269 15.65 14.26 7.09
CA HIS A 269 16.24 15.00 8.19
C HIS A 269 15.60 14.61 9.54
N GLN A 270 16.36 14.66 10.63
CA GLN A 270 15.90 14.32 11.99
C GLN A 270 14.55 14.97 12.35
N ALA A 271 14.38 16.25 12.00
CA ALA A 271 13.17 17.02 12.21
C ALA A 271 11.88 16.39 11.62
N VAL A 272 11.99 15.62 10.53
CA VAL A 272 10.84 14.88 9.97
C VAL A 272 10.39 13.79 10.93
N TYR A 273 11.33 13.07 11.54
CA TYR A 273 11.02 12.07 12.55
C TYR A 273 10.51 12.73 13.83
N ASP A 274 11.08 13.86 14.25
CA ASP A 274 10.61 14.59 15.43
C ASP A 274 9.15 15.06 15.28
N ALA A 275 8.75 15.49 14.08
CA ALA A 275 7.36 15.81 13.79
C ALA A 275 6.43 14.58 13.90
N LEU A 276 6.89 13.41 13.45
CA LEU A 276 6.17 12.14 13.65
C LEU A 276 6.04 11.80 15.14
N LEU A 277 7.06 12.07 15.96
CA LEU A 277 7.01 11.89 17.41
C LEU A 277 5.84 12.66 18.01
N ILE A 278 5.72 13.94 17.65
CA ILE A 278 4.70 14.83 18.19
C ILE A 278 3.32 14.30 17.80
N ILE A 279 3.11 13.88 16.55
CA ILE A 279 1.82 13.36 16.10
C ILE A 279 1.46 12.05 16.81
N VAL A 280 2.41 11.13 16.98
CA VAL A 280 2.17 9.84 17.64
C VAL A 280 1.92 10.00 19.14
N LEU A 281 2.71 10.84 19.82
CA LEU A 281 2.54 11.11 21.25
C LEU A 281 1.29 11.94 21.55
N HIS A 282 0.90 12.86 20.67
CA HIS A 282 -0.29 13.70 20.88
C HIS A 282 -1.60 12.92 20.70
N ASN A 283 -1.61 11.85 19.89
CA ASN A 283 -2.77 10.98 19.71
C ASN A 283 -2.87 9.83 20.75
N HIS A 284 -1.88 9.67 21.65
CA HIS A 284 -1.89 8.66 22.69
C HIS A 284 -1.36 9.24 24.04
N PRO A 285 -2.22 9.83 24.89
CA PRO A 285 -1.81 10.42 26.17
C PRO A 285 -1.41 9.39 27.26
N ARG A 286 -1.01 8.17 26.90
CA ARG A 286 -0.68 7.09 27.86
C ARG A 286 0.78 6.67 27.93
N PHE A 287 1.68 7.29 27.16
CA PHE A 287 3.12 7.10 27.38
C PHE A 287 3.64 8.15 28.37
N GLN A 288 3.32 7.98 29.65
CA GLN A 288 4.12 8.62 30.69
C GLN A 288 5.46 7.87 30.77
N VAL A 289 6.53 8.59 30.40
CA VAL A 289 7.90 8.19 30.67
C VAL A 289 8.05 8.08 32.19
N ILE A 290 8.13 6.85 32.70
CA ILE A 290 8.54 6.59 34.08
C ILE A 290 9.99 7.05 34.18
N LYS A 291 10.20 8.23 34.77
CA LYS A 291 11.52 8.68 35.21
C LYS A 291 11.91 7.83 36.42
N TYR A 292 12.94 7.01 36.26
CA TYR A 292 13.66 6.47 37.41
C TYR A 292 14.59 7.57 37.94
N ASN A 293 14.40 7.93 39.22
CA ASN A 293 15.33 8.75 40.01
C ASN A 293 16.62 7.98 40.29
#